data_AF-D1QPS3-F1
#
_entry.id   AF-D1QPS3-F1
#
_cell.length_a   1.000
_cell.length_b   1.000
_cell.length_c   1.000
_cell.angle_alpha   90.00
_cell.angle_beta   90.00
_cell.angle_gamma   90.00
#
_symmetry.space_group_name_H-M   'P 1'
#
loop_
_entity.id
_entity.type
_entity.pdbx_description
1 polymer ?
#
loop_
_entity_poly.entity_id
_entity_poly.type
_entity_poly.pdbx_seq_one_letter_code
_entity_poly.pdbx_strand_id
1 'polypeptide(L)'
;MKRIQKILLLNYLFSLGLALLWVVLNENDVFELVGTLHTDANSDFMLTSVMEIITICSIPIALRLFKFGTIRETVRKDNSQLHSTFLAFSLVRLDMLLVPMLVNAVLYYLFMNVAFGYMAIILFLACFFVFPSQERSEQEYNDMLKS
;
A
#
# COMPACT_ATOMS: atom_id res chain seq x y z
N MET A 1 -8.61 -12.22 16.15
CA MET A 1 -8.50 -10.78 15.83
C MET A 1 -7.15 -10.15 16.21
N LYS A 2 -6.74 -10.10 17.49
CA LYS A 2 -5.49 -9.42 17.92
C LYS A 2 -4.20 -9.88 17.20
N ARG A 3 -4.05 -11.18 16.90
CA ARG A 3 -2.87 -11.70 16.15
C ARG A 3 -2.84 -11.19 14.70
N ILE A 4 -4.00 -11.21 14.03
CA ILE A 4 -4.15 -10.73 12.64
C ILE A 4 -3.79 -9.25 12.56
N GLN A 5 -4.32 -8.44 13.47
CA GLN A 5 -4.01 -7.03 13.51
C GLN A 5 -2.51 -6.75 13.73
N LYS A 6 -1.86 -7.52 14.62
CA LYS A 6 -0.40 -7.41 14.81
C LYS A 6 0.37 -7.70 13.53
N ILE A 7 -0.04 -8.71 12.75
CA ILE A 7 0.60 -9.05 11.47
C ILE A 7 0.45 -7.89 10.47
N LEU A 8 -0.76 -7.35 10.33
CA LEU A 8 -0.99 -6.22 9.42
C LEU A 8 -0.24 -4.95 9.85
N LEU A 9 -0.24 -4.65 11.15
CA LEU A 9 0.49 -3.51 11.70
C LEU A 9 2.01 -3.68 11.50
N LEU A 10 2.52 -4.91 11.69
CA LEU A 10 3.92 -5.24 11.44
C LEU A 10 4.26 -5.02 9.96
N ASN A 11 3.42 -5.48 9.03
CA ASN A 11 3.63 -5.28 7.60
C ASN A 11 3.63 -3.80 7.20
N TYR A 12 2.69 -3.03 7.76
CA TYR A 12 2.63 -1.58 7.59
C TYR A 12 3.90 -0.89 8.12
N LEU A 13 4.28 -1.16 9.37
CA LEU A 13 5.45 -0.55 10.00
C LEU A 13 6.75 -0.96 9.30
N PHE A 14 6.85 -2.22 8.86
CA PHE A 14 7.98 -2.71 8.09
C PHE A 14 8.12 -1.97 6.76
N SER A 15 7.03 -1.82 6.01
CA SER A 15 7.02 -1.09 4.74
C SER A 15 7.33 0.40 4.93
N LEU A 16 6.78 1.03 5.97
CA LEU A 16 7.08 2.42 6.30
C LEU A 16 8.54 2.60 6.71
N GLY A 17 9.05 1.70 7.54
CA GLY A 17 10.45 1.68 7.94
C GLY A 17 11.38 1.50 6.75
N LEU A 18 11.01 0.66 5.78
CA LEU A 18 11.76 0.48 4.53
C LEU A 18 11.76 1.75 3.67
N ALA A 19 10.62 2.43 3.54
CA ALA A 19 10.53 3.71 2.83
C ALA A 19 11.40 4.79 3.48
N LEU A 20 11.35 4.92 4.81
CA LEU A 20 12.16 5.86 5.56
C LEU A 20 13.65 5.53 5.50
N LEU A 21 14.00 4.24 5.63
CA LEU A 21 15.37 3.78 5.48
C LEU A 21 15.91 4.12 4.09
N TRP A 22 15.10 3.90 3.05
CA TRP A 22 15.45 4.26 1.68
C TRP A 22 15.73 5.76 1.52
N VAL A 23 14.86 6.62 2.07
CA VAL A 23 15.06 8.09 2.10
C VAL A 23 16.38 8.43 2.80
N VAL A 24 16.58 7.95 4.03
CA VAL A 24 17.79 8.28 4.82
C VAL A 24 19.06 7.83 4.13
N LEU A 25 19.08 6.64 3.51
CA LEU A 25 20.25 6.15 2.80
C LEU A 25 20.62 7.02 1.58
N ASN A 26 19.62 7.49 0.83
CA ASN A 26 19.87 8.36 -0.32
C ASN A 26 20.24 9.79 0.10
N GLU A 27 19.67 10.33 1.18
CA GLU A 27 20.06 11.65 1.71
C GLU A 27 21.49 11.69 2.28
N ASN A 28 22.04 10.53 2.68
CA ASN A 28 23.42 10.41 3.14
C ASN A 28 24.40 10.07 2.01
N ASP A 29 23.97 10.20 0.75
CA ASP A 29 24.73 9.88 -0.46
C ASP A 29 25.38 8.48 -0.41
N VAL A 30 24.75 7.53 0.30
CA VAL A 30 25.29 6.16 0.46
C VAL A 30 25.30 5.44 -0.88
N PHE A 31 24.35 5.77 -1.76
CA PHE A 31 24.26 5.26 -3.11
C PHE A 31 24.39 6.42 -4.09
N GLU A 32 25.45 6.43 -4.89
CA GLU A 32 25.59 7.32 -6.06
C GLU A 32 24.59 6.98 -7.20
N LEU A 33 23.44 6.38 -6.88
CA LEU A 33 22.38 6.03 -7.82
C LEU A 33 21.38 7.17 -8.06
N VAL A 34 21.52 8.28 -7.32
CA VAL A 34 20.64 9.45 -7.39
C VAL A 34 20.68 10.03 -8.81
N GLY A 35 19.53 10.09 -9.48
CA GLY A 35 19.42 10.67 -10.83
C GLY A 35 20.09 9.87 -11.95
N THR A 36 20.49 8.61 -11.71
CA THR A 36 21.19 7.80 -12.74
C THR A 36 20.32 7.42 -13.94
N LEU A 37 19.00 7.41 -13.78
CA LEU A 37 18.05 7.11 -14.86
C LEU A 37 17.49 8.35 -15.58
N HIS A 38 17.97 9.54 -15.22
CA HIS A 38 17.50 10.82 -15.76
C HIS A 38 18.10 11.15 -17.14
N THR A 39 18.11 10.16 -18.04
CA THR A 39 18.81 10.25 -19.33
C THR A 39 17.88 10.79 -20.43
N ASP A 40 16.58 10.46 -20.39
CA ASP A 40 15.63 10.79 -21.47
C ASP A 40 14.30 11.37 -20.95
N ALA A 41 13.98 12.60 -21.36
CA ALA A 41 12.74 13.29 -20.94
C ALA A 41 11.45 12.54 -21.35
N ASN A 42 11.49 11.75 -22.42
CA ASN A 42 10.33 10.99 -22.89
C ASN A 42 10.06 9.75 -22.02
N SER A 43 11.10 9.02 -21.59
CA SER A 43 10.92 7.88 -20.69
C SER A 43 10.41 8.33 -19.32
N ASP A 44 10.90 9.47 -18.84
CA ASP A 44 10.50 10.03 -17.55
C ASP A 44 9.02 10.41 -17.57
N PHE A 45 8.57 11.05 -18.65
CA PHE A 45 7.16 11.41 -18.82
C PHE A 45 6.26 10.17 -18.92
N MET A 46 6.64 9.16 -19.71
CA MET A 46 5.87 7.92 -19.84
C MET A 46 5.76 7.17 -18.52
N LEU A 47 6.87 7.00 -17.79
CA LEU A 47 6.89 6.28 -16.52
C LEU A 47 6.09 7.03 -15.44
N THR A 48 6.25 8.35 -15.36
CA THR A 48 5.48 9.20 -14.43
C THR A 48 3.98 9.05 -14.69
N SER A 49 3.56 9.16 -15.96
CA SER A 49 2.15 9.05 -16.34
C SER A 49 1.55 7.68 -15.97
N VAL A 50 2.28 6.59 -16.19
CA VAL A 50 1.83 5.23 -15.83
C VAL A 50 1.69 5.09 -14.31
N MET A 51 2.67 5.58 -13.55
CA MET A 51 2.63 5.52 -12.09
C MET A 51 1.54 6.41 -11.49
N GLU A 52 1.22 7.53 -12.11
CA GLU A 52 0.08 8.38 -11.72
C GLU A 52 -1.23 7.63 -11.87
N ILE A 53 -1.47 6.99 -13.02
CA ILE A 53 -2.69 6.20 -13.26
C ILE A 53 -2.80 5.06 -12.24
N ILE A 54 -1.70 4.35 -11.98
CA ILE A 54 -1.65 3.28 -10.97
C ILE A 54 -2.02 3.85 -9.60
N THR A 55 -1.40 4.96 -9.21
CA THR A 55 -1.62 5.60 -7.89
C THR A 55 -3.09 6.02 -7.73
N ILE A 56 -3.65 6.70 -8.73
CA ILE A 56 -5.04 7.17 -8.71
C ILE A 56 -6.03 5.99 -8.70
N CYS A 57 -5.75 4.89 -9.40
CA CYS A 57 -6.61 3.71 -9.42
C CYS A 57 -6.49 2.88 -8.13
N SER A 58 -5.30 2.77 -7.55
CA SER A 58 -5.07 1.96 -6.35
C SER A 58 -5.85 2.46 -5.13
N ILE A 59 -6.00 3.78 -4.96
CA ILE A 59 -6.73 4.39 -3.84
C ILE A 59 -8.21 3.93 -3.78
N PRO A 60 -9.06 4.15 -4.81
CA PRO A 60 -10.45 3.76 -4.77
C PRO A 60 -10.63 2.24 -4.73
N ILE A 61 -9.75 1.46 -5.37
CA ILE A 61 -9.82 0.00 -5.31
C ILE A 61 -9.51 -0.47 -3.87
N ALA A 62 -8.50 0.10 -3.21
CA ALA A 62 -8.15 -0.26 -1.83
C ALA A 62 -9.27 0.12 -0.86
N LEU A 63 -9.98 1.22 -1.12
CA LEU A 63 -11.13 1.63 -0.31
C LEU A 63 -12.40 0.81 -0.61
N ARG A 64 -12.56 0.27 -1.82
CA ARG A 64 -13.74 -0.49 -2.25
C ARG A 64 -13.58 -2.01 -2.16
N LEU A 65 -12.41 -2.54 -1.83
CA LEU A 65 -12.15 -3.98 -1.85
C LEU A 65 -13.16 -4.77 -1.00
N PHE A 66 -13.54 -4.28 0.18
CA PHE A 66 -14.52 -4.94 1.05
C PHE A 66 -15.99 -4.78 0.62
N LYS A 67 -16.29 -3.92 -0.36
CA LYS A 67 -17.64 -3.81 -0.93
C LYS A 67 -17.96 -4.88 -1.97
N PHE A 68 -16.98 -5.66 -2.45
CA PHE A 68 -17.24 -6.69 -3.45
C PHE A 68 -17.88 -7.94 -2.81
N GLY A 69 -19.08 -8.28 -3.28
CA GLY A 69 -19.85 -9.43 -2.80
C GLY A 69 -19.10 -10.78 -2.90
N THR A 70 -18.25 -10.95 -3.91
CA THR A 70 -17.44 -12.17 -4.10
C THR A 70 -16.44 -12.40 -2.97
N ILE A 71 -15.84 -11.33 -2.44
CA ILE A 71 -14.90 -11.40 -1.32
C ILE A 71 -15.66 -11.77 -0.04
N ARG A 72 -16.84 -11.19 0.14
CA ARG A 72 -17.75 -11.50 1.25
C ARG A 72 -18.24 -12.94 1.22
N GLU A 73 -18.62 -13.47 0.07
CA GLU A 73 -19.03 -14.88 -0.07
C GLU A 73 -17.88 -15.85 0.20
N THR A 74 -16.67 -15.49 -0.21
CA THR A 74 -15.46 -16.30 0.03
C THR A 74 -15.10 -16.35 1.51
N VAL A 75 -15.16 -15.20 2.21
CA VAL A 75 -14.97 -15.13 3.67
C VAL A 75 -16.08 -15.87 4.43
N ARG A 76 -17.32 -15.83 3.94
CA ARG A 76 -18.47 -16.53 4.55
C ARG A 76 -18.45 -18.05 4.33
N LYS A 77 -17.94 -18.53 3.18
CA LYS A 77 -17.76 -19.96 2.91
C LYS A 77 -16.60 -20.57 3.68
N ASP A 78 -15.66 -19.75 4.12
CA ASP A 78 -14.51 -20.19 4.91
C ASP A 78 -14.95 -20.52 6.34
N ASN A 79 -15.21 -21.81 6.60
CA ASN A 79 -15.51 -22.38 7.93
C ASN A 79 -14.24 -22.54 8.80
N SER A 80 -13.10 -22.01 8.38
CA SER A 80 -11.87 -22.11 9.15
C SER A 80 -11.93 -21.16 10.36
N GLN A 81 -11.75 -21.72 11.57
CA GLN A 81 -11.67 -21.00 12.84
C GLN A 81 -10.57 -19.90 12.89
N LEU A 82 -9.82 -19.69 11.81
CA LEU A 82 -8.60 -18.89 11.78
C LEU A 82 -8.76 -17.50 11.12
N HIS A 83 -9.91 -17.20 10.49
CA HIS A 83 -10.11 -15.94 9.75
C HIS A 83 -8.97 -15.64 8.76
N SER A 84 -8.33 -16.68 8.20
CA SER A 84 -7.15 -16.56 7.34
C SER A 84 -7.48 -15.86 6.02
N THR A 85 -8.65 -16.13 5.47
CA THR A 85 -9.16 -15.46 4.26
C THR A 85 -9.36 -13.96 4.50
N PHE A 86 -9.93 -13.57 5.65
CA PHE A 86 -10.07 -12.16 6.02
C PHE A 86 -8.71 -11.47 6.20
N LEU A 87 -7.73 -12.14 6.81
CA LEU A 87 -6.34 -11.65 6.89
C LEU A 87 -5.79 -11.40 5.48
N ALA A 88 -5.86 -12.39 4.60
CA ALA A 88 -5.31 -12.31 3.24
C ALA A 88 -5.89 -11.11 2.46
N PHE A 89 -7.20 -10.92 2.47
CA PHE A 89 -7.82 -9.76 1.80
C PHE A 89 -7.45 -8.43 2.45
N SER A 90 -7.37 -8.37 3.78
CA SER A 90 -6.96 -7.16 4.49
C SER A 90 -5.50 -6.80 4.18
N LEU A 91 -4.64 -7.82 4.03
CA LEU A 91 -3.23 -7.66 3.69
C LEU A 91 -3.07 -7.23 2.22
N VAL A 92 -3.77 -7.87 1.28
CA VAL A 92 -3.79 -7.47 -0.14
C VAL A 92 -4.24 -6.01 -0.30
N ARG A 93 -5.30 -5.59 0.41
CA ARG A 93 -5.77 -4.19 0.41
C ARG A 93 -4.68 -3.21 0.84
N LEU A 94 -3.94 -3.57 1.89
CA LEU A 94 -2.89 -2.76 2.48
C LEU A 94 -1.66 -2.71 1.55
N ASP A 95 -1.24 -3.84 1.02
CA ASP A 95 -0.10 -3.95 0.10
C ASP A 95 -0.36 -3.26 -1.24
N MET A 96 -1.61 -3.22 -1.70
CA MET A 96 -1.98 -2.48 -2.91
C MET A 96 -1.76 -0.97 -2.77
N LEU A 97 -1.62 -0.43 -1.55
CA LEU A 97 -1.21 0.95 -1.29
C LEU A 97 0.27 1.06 -0.94
N LEU A 98 0.78 0.15 -0.09
CA LEU A 98 2.18 0.16 0.37
C LEU A 98 3.18 -0.13 -0.75
N VAL A 99 2.87 -1.05 -1.66
CA VAL A 99 3.77 -1.41 -2.77
C VAL A 99 3.95 -0.22 -3.73
N PRO A 100 2.88 0.43 -4.26
CA PRO A 100 3.06 1.62 -5.08
C PRO A 100 3.72 2.77 -4.32
N MET A 101 3.51 2.89 -3.01
CA MET A 101 4.17 3.90 -2.18
C MET A 101 5.69 3.69 -2.16
N LEU A 102 6.14 2.45 -1.91
CA LEU A 102 7.55 2.08 -1.92
C LEU A 102 8.17 2.27 -3.30
N VAL A 103 7.49 1.82 -4.36
CA VAL A 103 7.97 1.98 -5.73
C VAL A 103 8.12 3.47 -6.07
N ASN A 104 7.14 4.30 -5.74
CA ASN A 104 7.24 5.74 -5.97
C ASN A 104 8.34 6.42 -5.14
N ALA A 105 8.58 5.98 -3.89
CA ALA A 105 9.69 6.49 -3.10
C ALA A 105 11.06 6.11 -3.70
N VAL A 106 11.17 4.91 -4.28
CA VAL A 106 12.37 4.48 -5.02
C VAL A 106 12.54 5.31 -6.28
N LEU A 107 11.50 5.41 -7.11
CA LEU A 107 11.51 6.18 -8.35
C LEU A 107 11.82 7.67 -8.13
N TYR A 108 11.37 8.24 -7.01
CA TYR A 108 11.72 9.61 -6.64
C TYR A 108 13.23 9.84 -6.59
N TYR A 109 14.01 8.95 -5.96
CA TYR A 109 15.47 9.11 -5.90
C TYR A 109 16.18 8.69 -7.19
N LEU A 110 15.66 7.69 -7.91
CA LEU A 110 16.24 7.25 -9.19
C LEU A 110 16.12 8.31 -10.29
N PHE A 111 14.96 8.99 -10.35
CA PHE A 111 14.65 10.00 -11.34
C PHE A 111 14.67 11.42 -10.79
N MET A 112 14.93 11.66 -9.51
CA MET A 112 14.85 13.02 -8.90
C MET A 112 13.60 13.83 -9.27
N ASN A 113 12.49 13.16 -9.58
CA ASN A 113 11.26 13.78 -10.05
C ASN A 113 10.25 13.88 -8.90
N VAL A 114 9.95 15.12 -8.52
CA VAL A 114 9.01 15.47 -7.44
C VAL A 114 7.63 14.84 -7.60
N ALA A 115 7.19 14.52 -8.82
CA ALA A 115 5.91 13.85 -9.07
C ALA A 115 5.83 12.49 -8.34
N PHE A 116 6.89 11.67 -8.40
CA PHE A 116 6.94 10.40 -7.67
C PHE A 116 6.91 10.60 -6.16
N GLY A 117 7.56 11.65 -5.65
CA GLY A 117 7.50 12.03 -4.25
C GLY A 117 6.07 12.36 -3.79
N TYR A 118 5.35 13.20 -4.57
CA TYR A 118 3.96 13.52 -4.26
C TYR A 118 3.04 12.30 -4.30
N MET A 119 3.21 11.40 -5.28
CA MET A 119 2.46 10.15 -5.36
C MET A 119 2.69 9.26 -4.12
N ALA A 120 3.94 9.13 -3.68
CA ALA A 120 4.27 8.38 -2.46
C ALA A 120 3.61 8.99 -1.22
N ILE A 121 3.63 10.31 -1.06
CA ILE A 121 2.98 11.01 0.06
C ILE A 121 1.46 10.80 0.03
N ILE A 122 0.81 10.91 -1.13
CA ILE A 122 -0.64 10.70 -1.25
C ILE A 122 -1.01 9.26 -0.88
N LEU A 123 -0.22 8.26 -1.31
CA LEU A 123 -0.43 6.86 -0.94
C LEU A 123 -0.22 6.61 0.55
N PHE A 124 0.79 7.25 1.14
CA PHE A 124 1.01 7.22 2.60
C PHE A 124 -0.20 7.78 3.35
N LEU A 125 -0.75 8.92 2.91
CA LEU A 125 -1.97 9.48 3.49
C LEU A 125 -3.18 8.56 3.27
N ALA A 126 -3.30 7.94 2.10
CA ALA A 126 -4.35 6.98 1.79
C ALA A 126 -4.31 5.75 2.73
N CYS A 127 -3.12 5.34 3.19
CA CYS A 127 -2.97 4.25 4.14
C CYS A 127 -3.66 4.54 5.49
N PHE A 128 -3.76 5.79 5.94
CA PHE A 128 -4.51 6.11 7.17
C PHE A 128 -6.00 5.78 7.07
N PHE A 129 -6.59 5.93 5.88
CA PHE A 129 -7.99 5.53 5.65
C PHE A 129 -8.20 4.02 5.64
N VAL A 130 -7.12 3.26 5.45
CA VAL A 130 -7.10 1.79 5.40
C VAL A 130 -6.50 1.19 6.67
N PHE A 131 -6.16 2.01 7.66
CA PHE A 131 -5.39 1.57 8.82
C PHE A 131 -6.09 0.45 9.61
N PRO A 132 -5.38 -0.66 9.89
CA PRO A 132 -5.94 -1.82 10.59
C PRO A 132 -6.07 -1.54 12.10
N SER A 133 -7.13 -0.83 12.51
CA SER A 133 -7.49 -0.66 13.93
C SER A 133 -8.32 -1.86 14.44
N GLN A 134 -8.18 -2.20 15.73
CA GLN A 134 -8.89 -3.36 16.32
C GLN A 134 -10.41 -3.22 16.18
N GLU A 135 -10.92 -2.05 16.54
CA GLU A 135 -12.36 -1.75 16.49
C GLU A 135 -12.90 -1.88 15.07
N ARG A 136 -12.14 -1.44 14.07
CA ARG A 136 -12.57 -1.50 12.67
C ARG A 136 -12.49 -2.91 12.09
N SER A 137 -11.44 -3.68 12.40
CA SER A 137 -11.37 -5.08 11.97
C SER A 137 -12.45 -5.95 12.62
N GLU A 138 -12.83 -5.66 13.87
CA GLU A 138 -13.93 -6.35 14.56
C GLU A 138 -15.30 -5.93 14.03
N GLN A 139 -15.51 -4.65 13.71
CA GLN A 139 -16.72 -4.17 13.03
C GLN A 139 -16.87 -4.76 11.63
N GLU A 140 -15.83 -4.68 10.78
CA GLU A 140 -15.86 -5.21 9.41
C GLU A 140 -16.14 -6.72 9.39
N TYR A 141 -15.58 -7.48 10.33
CA TYR A 141 -15.87 -8.91 10.45
C TYR A 141 -17.31 -9.19 10.93
N ASN A 142 -17.82 -8.44 11.91
CA ASN A 142 -19.18 -8.60 12.40
C ASN A 142 -20.24 -8.20 11.36
N ASP A 143 -19.98 -7.17 10.56
CA ASP A 143 -20.86 -6.74 9.46
C ASP A 143 -20.92 -7.79 8.34
N MET A 144 -19.80 -8.49 8.08
CA MET A 144 -19.78 -9.59 7.12
C MET A 144 -20.60 -10.82 7.57
N LEU A 145 -20.75 -11.03 8.87
CA LEU A 145 -21.52 -12.14 9.45
C LEU A 145 -23.03 -11.87 9.57
N LYS A 146 -23.43 -10.59 9.74
CA LYS A 146 -24.83 -10.20 10.00
C LYS A 146 -25.72 -10.08 8.76
N SER A 147 -25.16 -10.07 7.55
CA SER A 147 -25.92 -9.88 6.29
C SER A 147 -25.88 -11.10 5.39
#